data_AF-A0A8J6RA64-F1
#
_entry.id   AF-A0A8J6RA64-F1
#
_cell.length_a   1.000
_cell.length_b   1.000
_cell.length_c   1.000
_cell.angle_alpha   90.00
_cell.angle_beta   90.00
_cell.angle_gamma   90.00
#
_symmetry.space_group_name_H-M   'P 1'
#
loop_
_entity.id
_entity.type
_entity.pdbx_description
1 polymer ?
#
loop_
_entity_poly.entity_id
_entity_poly.type
_entity_poly.pdbx_seq_one_letter_code
_entity_poly.pdbx_strand_id
1 'polypeptide(L)'
;MIAPRLSYFTVRFVDNYCQAYRHLFNDVRSFEAFASLHLGLVAPLARTSLPEIAKAVGLPNDQVLHHFLTHSPWQVEAVRYQRLSLIIEQIQGQLIVLVLDDTGDRKKERRRIM
;
A
#
# COMPACT_ATOMS: atom_id res chain seq x y z
N MET A 1 -25.39 -1.31 -17.35
CA MET A 1 -23.97 -1.51 -16.98
C MET A 1 -23.42 -0.14 -16.57
N ILE A 2 -22.87 -0.01 -15.36
CA ILE A 2 -22.25 1.24 -14.91
C ILE A 2 -20.82 1.23 -15.44
N ALA A 3 -20.42 2.30 -16.15
CA ALA A 3 -19.07 2.42 -16.66
C ALA A 3 -18.05 2.36 -15.52
N PRO A 4 -16.90 1.65 -15.68
CA PRO A 4 -15.89 1.58 -14.65
C PRO A 4 -15.34 2.98 -14.34
N ARG A 5 -15.36 3.35 -13.07
CA ARG A 5 -14.82 4.63 -12.58
C ARG A 5 -13.30 4.65 -12.77
N LEU A 6 -12.75 5.77 -13.24
CA LEU A 6 -11.30 5.97 -13.35
C LEU A 6 -10.73 6.42 -12.00
N SER A 7 -9.50 5.99 -11.71
CA SER A 7 -8.79 6.39 -10.48
C SER A 7 -8.28 7.84 -10.56
N TYR A 8 -8.22 8.52 -9.42
CA TYR A 8 -7.52 9.81 -9.32
C TYR A 8 -6.00 9.66 -9.43
N PHE A 9 -5.35 10.62 -10.08
CA PHE A 9 -3.88 10.74 -10.16
C PHE A 9 -3.33 11.49 -8.94
N THR A 10 -2.20 11.03 -8.40
CA THR A 10 -1.44 11.66 -7.33
C THR A 10 -0.10 12.22 -7.87
N VAL A 11 1.00 12.05 -7.12
CA VAL A 11 2.34 12.36 -7.61
C VAL A 11 2.76 11.26 -8.58
N ARG A 12 3.14 11.65 -9.80
CA ARG A 12 3.36 10.73 -10.94
C ARG A 12 4.25 9.52 -10.64
N PHE A 13 5.28 9.64 -9.81
CA PHE A 13 6.14 8.49 -9.49
C PHE A 13 5.42 7.46 -8.60
N VAL A 14 4.58 7.92 -7.66
CA VAL A 14 3.74 7.04 -6.83
C VAL A 14 2.69 6.36 -7.70
N ASP A 15 2.04 7.12 -8.58
CA ASP A 15 1.06 6.56 -9.52
C ASP A 15 1.68 5.49 -10.42
N ASN A 16 2.86 5.77 -10.99
CA ASN A 16 3.58 4.82 -11.84
C ASN A 16 3.94 3.54 -11.07
N TYR A 17 4.44 3.69 -9.84
CA TYR A 17 4.74 2.54 -8.98
C TYR A 17 3.48 1.74 -8.68
N CYS A 18 2.40 2.40 -8.26
CA CYS A 18 1.15 1.75 -7.90
C CYS A 18 0.48 1.09 -9.11
N GLN A 19 0.59 1.65 -10.31
CA GLN A 19 0.00 1.10 -11.53
C GLN A 19 0.45 -0.34 -11.80
N ALA A 20 1.69 -0.70 -11.44
CA ALA A 20 2.20 -2.07 -11.55
C ALA A 20 1.37 -3.08 -10.73
N TYR A 21 0.64 -2.62 -9.70
CA TYR A 21 -0.20 -3.43 -8.83
C TYR A 21 -1.68 -3.39 -9.20
N ARG A 22 -2.10 -2.60 -10.20
CA ARG A 22 -3.52 -2.37 -10.51
C ARG A 22 -4.31 -3.66 -10.73
N HIS A 23 -3.68 -4.65 -11.36
CA HIS A 23 -4.26 -5.95 -11.69
C HIS A 23 -4.57 -6.81 -10.45
N LEU A 24 -4.03 -6.46 -9.27
CA LEU A 24 -4.29 -7.17 -8.01
C LEU A 24 -5.61 -6.73 -7.33
N PHE A 25 -6.26 -5.68 -7.83
CA PHE A 25 -7.45 -5.11 -7.21
C PHE A 25 -8.68 -5.29 -8.11
N ASN A 26 -9.69 -5.97 -7.57
CA ASN A 26 -10.96 -6.20 -8.28
C ASN A 26 -11.78 -4.91 -8.45
N ASP A 27 -11.64 -3.96 -7.53
CA ASP A 27 -12.36 -2.70 -7.57
C ASP A 27 -11.43 -1.49 -7.55
N VAL A 28 -11.93 -0.38 -8.10
CA VAL A 28 -11.17 0.87 -8.27
C VAL A 28 -10.88 1.53 -6.92
N ARG A 29 -11.77 1.40 -5.92
CA ARG A 29 -11.62 2.10 -4.64
C ARG A 29 -10.49 1.51 -3.83
N SER A 30 -10.35 0.19 -3.85
CA SER A 30 -9.23 -0.51 -3.21
C SER A 30 -7.90 -0.12 -3.85
N PHE A 31 -7.88 0.07 -5.17
CA PHE A 31 -6.70 0.59 -5.85
C PHE A 31 -6.39 2.05 -5.51
N GLU A 32 -7.40 2.93 -5.50
CA GLU A 32 -7.24 4.33 -5.07
C GLU A 32 -6.74 4.43 -3.61
N ALA A 33 -7.26 3.57 -2.73
CA ALA A 33 -6.81 3.49 -1.34
C ALA A 33 -5.36 2.98 -1.22
N PHE A 34 -4.97 2.01 -2.05
CA PHE A 34 -3.58 1.54 -2.14
C PHE A 34 -2.63 2.67 -2.55
N ALA A 35 -2.98 3.44 -3.59
CA ALA A 35 -2.19 4.58 -4.05
C ALA A 35 -2.10 5.69 -3.00
N SER A 36 -3.24 6.03 -2.37
CA SER A 36 -3.31 7.03 -1.30
C SER A 36 -2.46 6.61 -0.09
N LEU A 37 -2.48 5.33 0.28
CA LEU A 37 -1.65 4.80 1.36
C LEU A 37 -0.17 4.92 1.03
N HIS A 38 0.24 4.55 -0.19
CA HIS A 38 1.64 4.68 -0.61
C HIS A 38 2.12 6.13 -0.61
N LEU A 39 1.31 7.05 -1.13
CA LEU A 39 1.61 8.48 -1.09
C LEU A 39 1.83 8.96 0.35
N GLY A 40 0.97 8.56 1.28
CA GLY A 40 1.11 8.92 2.68
C GLY A 40 2.31 8.31 3.38
N LEU A 41 2.69 7.08 3.04
CA LEU A 41 3.84 6.39 3.61
C LEU A 41 5.18 7.01 3.19
N VAL A 42 5.26 7.58 1.98
CA VAL A 42 6.46 8.27 1.48
C VAL A 42 6.45 9.78 1.78
N ALA A 43 5.33 10.32 2.26
CA ALA A 43 5.23 11.72 2.65
C ALA A 43 6.07 11.99 3.91
N PRO A 44 6.63 13.21 4.06
CA PRO A 44 7.44 13.58 5.22
C PRO A 44 6.56 13.86 6.46
N LEU A 45 5.90 12.82 6.97
CA LEU A 45 5.01 12.90 8.12
C LEU A 45 5.75 12.54 9.42
N ALA A 46 5.45 13.27 10.49
CA ALA A 46 5.99 12.97 11.81
C ALA A 46 5.52 11.60 12.34
N ARG A 47 4.35 11.11 11.88
CA ARG A 47 3.77 9.81 12.21
C ARG A 47 3.04 9.24 11.00
N THR A 48 3.18 7.94 10.79
CA THR A 48 2.56 7.18 9.69
C THR A 48 1.24 6.50 10.10
N SER A 49 0.48 7.10 11.02
CA SER A 49 -0.83 6.58 11.40
C SER A 49 -1.87 6.84 10.31
N LEU A 50 -2.93 6.02 10.23
CA LEU A 50 -3.97 6.18 9.20
C LEU A 50 -4.65 7.56 9.22
N PRO A 51 -4.96 8.17 10.38
CA PRO A 51 -5.50 9.54 10.40
C PRO A 51 -4.55 10.59 9.84
N GLU A 52 -3.26 10.50 10.17
CA GLU A 52 -2.25 11.46 9.68
C GLU A 52 -2.03 11.29 8.17
N ILE A 53 -1.98 10.05 7.69
CA ILE A 53 -1.90 9.75 6.26
C ILE A 53 -3.13 10.28 5.54
N ALA A 54 -4.34 9.98 6.02
CA ALA A 54 -5.58 10.43 5.41
C ALA A 54 -5.63 11.95 5.27
N LYS A 55 -5.25 12.68 6.33
CA LYS A 55 -5.13 14.14 6.31
C LYS A 55 -4.10 14.62 5.29
N ALA A 56 -2.92 14.01 5.25
CA ALA A 56 -1.84 14.39 4.35
C ALA A 56 -2.19 14.20 2.87
N VAL A 57 -2.98 13.17 2.54
CA VAL A 57 -3.37 12.85 1.15
C VAL A 57 -4.75 13.39 0.77
N GLY A 58 -5.36 14.23 1.62
CA GLY A 58 -6.61 14.92 1.32
C GLY A 58 -7.88 14.06 1.41
N LEU A 59 -7.83 12.93 2.11
CA LEU A 59 -9.02 12.11 2.39
C LEU A 59 -9.84 12.76 3.52
N PRO A 60 -11.19 12.63 3.50
CA PRO A 60 -12.05 13.23 4.51
C PRO A 60 -11.88 12.59 5.89
N ASN A 61 -11.50 11.32 5.94
CA ASN A 61 -11.21 10.55 7.15
C ASN A 61 -10.35 9.32 6.82
N ASP A 62 -9.98 8.57 7.85
CA ASP A 62 -9.15 7.36 7.75
C ASP A 62 -9.94 6.07 7.46
N GLN A 63 -11.27 6.13 7.35
CA GLN A 63 -12.11 4.94 7.17
C GLN A 63 -11.81 4.21 5.87
N VAL A 64 -11.49 4.94 4.80
CA VAL A 64 -11.09 4.36 3.50
C VAL A 64 -9.83 3.52 3.66
N LEU A 65 -8.81 4.05 4.34
CA LEU A 65 -7.54 3.35 4.55
C LEU A 65 -7.69 2.19 5.54
N HIS A 66 -8.48 2.39 6.60
CA HIS A 66 -8.79 1.33 7.56
C HIS A 66 -9.50 0.17 6.87
N HIS A 67 -10.57 0.45 6.10
CA HIS A 67 -11.30 -0.56 5.34
C HIS A 67 -10.38 -1.28 4.35
N PHE A 68 -9.54 -0.53 3.64
CA PHE A 68 -8.55 -1.09 2.72
C PHE A 68 -7.63 -2.11 3.40
N LEU A 69 -7.13 -1.83 4.60
CA LEU A 69 -6.22 -2.74 5.31
C LEU A 69 -6.90 -3.93 5.99
N THR A 70 -8.21 -3.84 6.28
CA THR A 70 -8.92 -4.81 7.13
C THR A 70 -9.96 -5.65 6.40
N HIS A 71 -10.56 -5.13 5.33
CA HIS A 71 -11.70 -5.76 4.67
C HIS A 71 -11.54 -5.90 3.15
N SER A 72 -10.67 -5.12 2.51
CA SER A 72 -10.49 -5.21 1.07
C SER A 72 -9.93 -6.59 0.67
N PRO A 73 -10.44 -7.22 -0.40
CA PRO A 73 -10.13 -8.62 -0.75
C PRO A 73 -8.79 -8.81 -1.49
N TRP A 74 -7.79 -7.95 -1.26
CA TRP A 74 -6.45 -8.14 -1.83
C TRP A 74 -5.64 -9.13 -1.00
N GLN A 75 -4.68 -9.81 -1.65
CA GLN A 75 -3.88 -10.85 -1.02
C GLN A 75 -2.47 -10.34 -0.73
N VAL A 76 -2.04 -10.46 0.54
CA VAL A 76 -0.70 -10.03 0.98
C VAL A 76 0.40 -10.70 0.16
N GLU A 77 0.28 -12.00 -0.08
CA GLU A 77 1.28 -12.74 -0.85
C GLU A 77 1.36 -12.26 -2.31
N ALA A 78 0.23 -11.95 -2.95
CA ALA A 78 0.22 -11.42 -4.31
C ALA A 78 0.94 -10.06 -4.40
N VAL A 79 0.76 -9.18 -3.42
CA VAL A 79 1.48 -7.90 -3.33
C VAL A 79 2.98 -8.12 -3.11
N ARG A 80 3.35 -9.08 -2.25
CA ARG A 80 4.75 -9.44 -2.00
C ARG A 80 5.44 -9.98 -3.24
N TYR A 81 4.78 -10.90 -3.96
CA TYR A 81 5.29 -11.44 -5.21
C TYR A 81 5.48 -10.34 -6.25
N GLN A 82 4.47 -9.50 -6.48
CA GLN A 82 4.58 -8.38 -7.44
C GLN A 82 5.75 -7.45 -7.08
N ARG A 83 5.93 -7.12 -5.80
CA ARG A 83 7.05 -6.29 -5.34
C ARG A 83 8.40 -6.95 -5.62
N LEU A 84 8.54 -8.25 -5.35
CA LEU A 84 9.77 -8.98 -5.63
C LEU A 84 10.07 -9.03 -7.13
N SER A 85 9.05 -9.28 -7.96
CA SER A 85 9.18 -9.27 -9.42
C SER A 85 9.69 -7.92 -9.93
N LEU A 86 9.14 -6.80 -9.43
CA LEU A 86 9.61 -5.46 -9.79
C LEU A 86 11.06 -5.21 -9.36
N ILE A 87 11.44 -5.62 -8.14
CA ILE A 87 12.83 -5.48 -7.67
C ILE A 87 13.79 -6.27 -8.57
N ILE A 88 13.44 -7.52 -8.91
CA ILE A 88 14.26 -8.37 -9.79
C ILE A 88 14.40 -7.75 -11.18
N GLU A 89 13.30 -7.21 -11.73
CA GLU A 89 13.32 -6.50 -13.02
C GLU A 89 14.26 -5.29 -12.99
N GLN A 90 14.26 -4.52 -11.89
CA GLN A 90 15.16 -3.36 -11.74
C GLN A 90 16.63 -3.76 -11.55
N ILE A 91 16.93 -4.91 -10.94
CA ILE A 91 18.30 -5.40 -10.77
C ILE A 91 18.92 -5.79 -12.11
N GLN A 92 18.13 -6.20 -13.11
CA GLN A 92 18.61 -6.54 -14.46
C GLN A 92 19.79 -7.55 -14.47
N GLY A 93 19.81 -8.48 -13.51
CA GLY A 93 20.88 -9.48 -13.37
C GLY A 93 22.22 -8.94 -12.87
N GLN A 94 22.27 -7.69 -12.38
CA GLN A 94 23.44 -7.13 -11.72
C GLN A 94 23.79 -7.92 -10.44
N LEU A 95 25.08 -8.01 -10.15
CA LEU A 95 25.55 -8.58 -8.88
C LEU A 95 25.05 -7.71 -7.73
N ILE A 96 24.36 -8.33 -6.77
CA ILE A 96 23.84 -7.66 -5.57
C ILE A 96 24.34 -8.34 -4.31
N VAL A 97 24.30 -7.60 -3.20
CA VAL A 97 24.45 -8.16 -1.86
C VAL A 97 23.06 -8.35 -1.26
N LEU A 98 22.68 -9.61 -1.00
CA LEU A 98 21.43 -9.93 -0.30
C LEU A 98 21.68 -9.92 1.21
N VAL A 99 21.05 -9.00 1.92
CA VAL A 99 21.08 -8.93 3.38
C VAL A 99 19.82 -9.59 3.92
N LEU A 100 19.99 -10.64 4.73
CA LEU A 100 18.91 -11.34 5.42
C LEU A 100 19.04 -11.07 6.92
N ASP A 101 18.01 -10.51 7.51
CA ASP A 101 17.89 -10.28 8.94
C ASP A 101 16.51 -10.74 9.40
N ASP A 102 16.45 -11.42 10.54
CA ASP A 102 15.19 -11.86 11.14
C ASP A 102 14.77 -10.86 12.22
N THR A 103 13.78 -10.04 11.89
CA THR A 103 13.16 -9.11 12.85
C THR A 103 11.82 -9.69 13.31
N GLY A 104 11.74 -10.06 14.58
CA GLY A 104 10.50 -10.54 15.18
C GLY A 104 9.51 -9.40 15.47
N ASP A 105 8.29 -9.49 14.91
CA ASP A 105 7.18 -8.59 15.25
C ASP A 105 6.58 -8.96 16.62
N ARG A 106 7.18 -8.48 17.71
CA ARG A 106 6.52 -8.53 19.03
C ARG A 106 5.41 -7.47 19.08
N LYS A 107 4.24 -7.80 18.53
CA LYS A 107 3.02 -7.02 18.76
C LYS A 107 2.67 -7.06 20.26
N LYS A 108 2.79 -5.94 20.97
CA LYS A 108 2.24 -5.80 22.32
C LYS A 108 0.72 -5.77 22.25
N GLU A 109 0.08 -6.94 22.22
CA GLU A 109 -1.37 -7.00 22.44
C GLU A 109 -1.68 -6.66 23.89
N ARG A 110 -2.49 -5.62 24.14
CA ARG A 110 -3.24 -5.55 25.40
C ARG A 110 -4.32 -6.62 25.31
N ARG A 111 -4.23 -7.66 26.14
CA ARG A 111 -5.39 -8.52 26.43
C ARG A 111 -6.54 -7.61 26.84
N ARG A 112 -7.60 -7.51 26.02
CA ARG A 112 -8.91 -7.13 26.55
C ARG A 112 -9.33 -8.29 27.44
N ILE A 113 -9.14 -8.12 28.74
CA ILE A 113 -9.77 -8.97 29.75
C ILE A 113 -11.27 -8.65 29.64
N MET A 114 -12.05 -9.63 29.16
CA MET A 114 -13.50 -9.65 29.37
C MET A 114 -13.78 -9.99 30.82
#